data_AF-A0A7S2Z806-F1
#
_entry.id   AF-A0A7S2Z806-F1
#
_cell.length_a   1.000
_cell.length_b   1.000
_cell.length_c   1.000
_cell.angle_alpha   90.00
_cell.angle_beta   90.00
_cell.angle_gamma   90.00
#
_symmetry.space_group_name_H-M   'P 1'
#
loop_
_entity.id
_entity.type
_entity.pdbx_description
1 polymer ?
#
loop_
_entity_poly.entity_id
_entity_poly.type
_entity_poly.pdbx_seq_one_letter_code
_entity_poly.pdbx_strand_id
1 'polypeptide(L)'
;RKQGRGRVSGPAPRGWQTFEATLRSKSETVRMRALAELREAPRRKAKLRKLATVLDAVFTTRERGAGSWTELALREPIIFDKFVAVLKKSKQLRIANGEVALRTNSNSGAGKRGGKHSAAELREAAKEQV
;
A
#
# COMPACT_ATOMS: atom_id res chain seq x y z
N ARG A 1 -33.08 -34.62 -20.81
CA ARG A 1 -32.47 -33.31 -21.15
C ARG A 1 -31.44 -32.97 -20.07
N LYS A 2 -30.14 -32.93 -20.40
CA LYS A 2 -29.07 -32.50 -19.49
C LYS A 2 -29.18 -30.99 -19.26
N GLN A 3 -29.55 -30.54 -18.06
CA GLN A 3 -29.41 -29.12 -17.69
C GLN A 3 -28.10 -28.97 -16.90
N GLY A 4 -27.17 -28.24 -17.50
CA GLY A 4 -25.85 -28.00 -16.97
C GLY A 4 -25.88 -27.26 -15.65
N ARG A 5 -24.88 -27.54 -14.82
CA ARG A 5 -24.52 -26.80 -13.61
C ARG A 5 -24.20 -25.34 -13.98
N GLY A 6 -25.23 -24.51 -14.08
CA GLY A 6 -25.07 -23.06 -14.04
C GLY A 6 -24.61 -22.70 -12.63
N ARG A 7 -23.39 -22.18 -12.48
CA ARG A 7 -22.95 -21.55 -11.25
C ARG A 7 -23.99 -20.51 -10.88
N VAL A 8 -24.65 -20.70 -9.74
CA VAL A 8 -25.66 -19.78 -9.22
C VAL A 8 -24.93 -18.52 -8.78
N SER A 9 -24.70 -17.60 -9.71
CA SER A 9 -24.38 -16.21 -9.40
C SER A 9 -25.65 -15.57 -8.84
N GLY A 10 -25.94 -15.85 -7.57
CA GLY A 10 -26.91 -15.08 -6.82
C GLY A 10 -26.51 -13.60 -6.82
N PRO A 11 -27.47 -12.66 -6.77
CA PRO A 11 -27.15 -11.25 -6.72
C PRO A 11 -26.24 -11.00 -5.52
N ALA A 12 -25.12 -10.32 -5.79
CA ALA A 12 -24.23 -9.76 -4.78
C ALA A 12 -25.04 -9.20 -3.61
N PRO A 13 -24.75 -9.56 -2.33
CA PRO A 13 -25.42 -8.93 -1.20
C PRO A 13 -25.31 -7.40 -1.36
N ARG A 14 -26.40 -6.66 -1.12
CA ARG A 14 -26.49 -5.21 -1.44
C ARG A 14 -25.26 -4.40 -0.96
N GLY A 15 -24.64 -4.80 0.16
CA GLY A 15 -23.40 -4.20 0.67
C GLY A 15 -22.19 -4.30 -0.27
N TRP A 16 -22.09 -5.35 -1.10
CA TRP A 16 -20.98 -5.54 -2.04
C TRP A 16 -21.03 -4.56 -3.22
N GLN A 17 -22.21 -4.33 -3.80
CA GLN A 17 -22.36 -3.35 -4.89
C GLN A 17 -22.13 -1.91 -4.39
N THR A 18 -22.66 -1.58 -3.21
CA THR A 18 -22.43 -0.27 -2.57
C THR A 18 -20.95 -0.07 -2.24
N PHE A 19 -20.27 -1.10 -1.73
CA PHE A 19 -18.83 -1.04 -1.47
C PHE A 19 -18.04 -0.75 -2.73
N GLU A 20 -18.26 -1.51 -3.82
CA GLU A 20 -17.48 -1.34 -5.05
C GLU A 20 -17.72 0.04 -5.69
N ALA A 21 -18.97 0.50 -5.71
CA ALA A 21 -19.32 1.82 -6.23
C ALA A 21 -18.65 2.94 -5.43
N THR A 22 -18.73 2.86 -4.10
CA THR A 22 -18.16 3.89 -3.21
C THR A 22 -16.63 3.84 -3.21
N LEU A 23 -16.04 2.64 -3.20
CA LEU A 23 -14.60 2.44 -3.31
C LEU A 23 -14.05 3.00 -4.63
N ARG A 24 -14.78 2.83 -5.73
CA ARG A 24 -14.41 3.40 -7.03
C ARG A 24 -14.45 4.92 -7.01
N SER A 25 -15.53 5.48 -6.45
CA SER A 25 -15.73 6.94 -6.32
C SER A 25 -14.62 7.60 -5.48
N LYS A 26 -14.26 7.00 -4.35
CA LYS A 26 -13.23 7.52 -3.42
C LYS A 26 -11.87 6.86 -3.59
N SER A 27 -11.60 6.24 -4.74
CA SER A 27 -10.36 5.49 -4.97
C SER A 27 -9.11 6.35 -4.82
N GLU A 28 -9.18 7.64 -5.16
CA GLU A 28 -8.12 8.64 -4.94
C GLU A 28 -7.88 8.86 -3.44
N THR A 29 -8.94 9.12 -2.68
CA THR A 29 -8.89 9.36 -1.23
C THR A 29 -8.33 8.15 -0.48
N VAL A 30 -8.76 6.94 -0.84
CA VAL A 30 -8.23 5.69 -0.27
C VAL A 30 -6.73 5.56 -0.53
N ARG A 31 -6.28 5.86 -1.76
CA ARG A 31 -4.84 5.85 -2.10
C ARG A 31 -4.06 6.87 -1.27
N MET A 32 -4.56 8.10 -1.16
CA MET A 32 -3.89 9.17 -0.40
C MET A 32 -3.82 8.86 1.09
N ARG A 33 -4.89 8.32 1.69
CA ARG A 33 -4.88 7.93 3.10
C ARG A 33 -3.96 6.73 3.34
N ALA A 34 -3.95 5.74 2.45
CA ALA A 34 -2.98 4.64 2.50
C ALA A 34 -1.52 5.12 2.41
N LEU A 35 -1.25 6.13 1.57
CA LEU A 35 0.07 6.76 1.49
C LEU A 35 0.44 7.48 2.79
N ALA A 36 -0.49 8.21 3.40
CA ALA A 36 -0.27 8.88 4.67
C ALA A 36 0.08 7.86 5.78
N GLU A 37 -0.71 6.80 5.93
CA GLU A 37 -0.43 5.75 6.91
C GLU A 37 0.93 5.09 6.70
N LEU A 38 1.33 4.89 5.44
CA LEU A 38 2.65 4.35 5.13
C LEU A 38 3.78 5.34 5.36
N ARG A 39 3.55 6.65 5.34
CA ARG A 39 4.57 7.65 5.69
C ARG A 39 4.85 7.66 7.19
N GLU A 40 3.81 7.45 8.00
CA GLU A 40 3.90 7.39 9.45
C GLU A 40 4.39 6.01 9.94
N ALA A 41 4.21 4.96 9.14
CA ALA A 41 4.65 3.63 9.48
C ALA A 41 6.18 3.47 9.53
N PRO A 42 6.71 2.67 10.48
CA PRO A 42 8.12 2.36 10.55
C PRO A 42 8.59 1.68 9.24
N ARG A 43 9.73 2.14 8.71
CA ARG A 43 10.31 1.65 7.44
C ARG A 43 9.42 1.86 6.22
N ARG A 44 8.41 2.74 6.32
CA ARG A 44 7.49 3.11 5.24
C ARG A 44 6.75 1.93 4.61
N LYS A 45 6.47 0.90 5.43
CA LYS A 45 5.80 -0.34 5.03
C LYS A 45 4.79 -0.81 6.07
N ALA A 46 3.73 -1.47 5.62
CA ALA A 46 2.70 -2.05 6.47
C ALA A 46 2.17 -3.36 5.88
N LYS A 47 1.56 -4.20 6.74
CA LYS A 47 0.79 -5.37 6.28
C LYS A 47 -0.48 -4.90 5.56
N LEU A 48 -0.80 -5.48 4.41
CA LEU A 48 -2.00 -5.17 3.63
C LEU A 48 -3.28 -5.25 4.46
N ARG A 49 -3.38 -6.29 5.30
CA ARG A 49 -4.52 -6.48 6.22
C ARG A 49 -4.65 -5.35 7.24
N LYS A 50 -3.53 -4.83 7.76
CA LYS A 50 -3.55 -3.69 8.68
C LYS A 50 -3.96 -2.41 7.96
N LEU A 51 -3.57 -2.26 6.69
CA LEU A 51 -3.94 -1.09 5.88
C LEU A 51 -5.44 -1.06 5.52
N ALA A 52 -6.17 -2.17 5.66
CA ALA A 52 -7.62 -2.19 5.41
C ALA A 52 -8.39 -1.25 6.36
N THR A 53 -7.84 -0.90 7.53
CA THR A 53 -8.43 0.08 8.46
C THR A 53 -8.62 1.47 7.84
N VAL A 54 -7.88 1.77 6.76
CA VAL A 54 -8.04 2.99 5.96
C VAL A 54 -9.45 3.08 5.37
N LEU A 55 -10.11 1.96 5.09
CA LEU A 55 -11.49 1.97 4.60
C LEU A 55 -12.42 2.63 5.62
N ASP A 56 -12.37 2.21 6.88
CA ASP A 56 -13.23 2.82 7.91
C ASP A 56 -12.86 4.28 8.23
N ALA A 57 -11.62 4.69 7.99
CA ALA A 57 -11.19 6.08 8.13
C ALA A 57 -11.68 6.98 6.98
N VAL A 58 -11.80 6.44 5.75
CA VAL A 58 -12.18 7.20 4.55
C VAL A 58 -13.69 7.24 4.34
N PHE A 59 -14.38 6.16 4.69
CA PHE A 59 -15.82 6.04 4.51
C PHE A 59 -16.54 6.37 5.81
N THR A 60 -17.54 7.22 5.73
CA THR A 60 -18.35 7.60 6.90
C THR A 60 -19.37 6.51 7.24
N THR A 61 -19.93 6.53 8.45
CA THR A 61 -21.02 5.62 8.85
C THR A 61 -22.23 5.71 7.92
N ARG A 62 -22.48 6.89 7.31
CA ARG A 62 -23.54 7.04 6.29
C ARG A 62 -23.27 6.24 5.01
N GLU A 63 -22.00 6.09 4.62
CA GLU A 63 -21.62 5.33 3.42
C GLU A 63 -21.51 3.84 3.71
N ARG A 64 -21.02 3.50 4.89
CA ARG A 64 -20.81 2.10 5.31
C ARG A 64 -22.07 1.40 5.81
N GLY A 65 -23.04 2.19 6.28
CA GLY A 65 -24.12 1.70 7.13
C GLY A 65 -23.62 1.38 8.54
N ALA A 66 -24.31 0.51 9.25
CA ALA A 66 -23.95 0.10 10.61
C ALA A 66 -22.73 -0.85 10.70
N GLY A 67 -22.13 -1.23 9.56
CA GLY A 67 -21.03 -2.20 9.51
C GLY A 67 -19.64 -1.58 9.36
N SER A 68 -18.60 -2.36 9.67
CA SER A 68 -17.21 -2.03 9.34
C SER A 68 -16.84 -2.58 7.96
N TRP A 69 -16.34 -1.70 7.08
CA TRP A 69 -15.83 -2.12 5.78
C TRP A 69 -14.45 -2.75 5.89
N THR A 70 -13.70 -2.46 6.94
CA THR A 70 -12.49 -3.20 7.28
C THR A 70 -12.81 -4.65 7.57
N GLU A 71 -13.78 -4.92 8.46
CA GLU A 71 -14.19 -6.29 8.80
C GLU A 71 -14.74 -7.02 7.58
N LEU A 72 -15.58 -6.34 6.79
CA LEU A 72 -16.13 -6.90 5.56
C LEU A 72 -15.00 -7.28 4.57
N ALA A 73 -14.03 -6.39 4.35
CA ALA A 73 -12.90 -6.66 3.48
C ALA A 73 -12.00 -7.77 4.02
N LEU A 74 -11.84 -7.92 5.34
CA LEU A 74 -11.04 -8.99 5.92
C LEU A 74 -11.75 -10.36 5.89
N ARG A 75 -13.08 -10.36 5.98
CA ARG A 75 -13.91 -11.56 5.92
C ARG A 75 -14.08 -12.07 4.48
N GLU A 76 -14.25 -11.16 3.52
CA GLU A 76 -14.56 -11.48 2.13
C GLU A 76 -13.34 -11.25 1.22
N PRO A 77 -12.64 -12.31 0.74
CA PRO A 77 -11.42 -12.18 -0.06
C PRO A 77 -11.62 -11.36 -1.34
N ILE A 78 -12.80 -11.48 -1.96
CA ILE A 78 -13.14 -10.76 -3.21
C ILE A 78 -13.17 -9.24 -2.96
N ILE A 79 -13.69 -8.81 -1.82
CA ILE A 79 -13.75 -7.39 -1.43
C ILE A 79 -12.35 -6.88 -1.10
N PHE A 80 -11.55 -7.71 -0.40
CA PHE A 80 -10.15 -7.43 -0.15
C PHE A 80 -9.38 -7.18 -1.44
N ASP A 81 -9.55 -8.05 -2.43
CA ASP A 81 -8.86 -7.96 -3.71
C ASP A 81 -9.21 -6.68 -4.48
N LYS A 82 -10.46 -6.19 -4.37
CA LYS A 82 -10.86 -4.89 -4.95
C LYS A 82 -10.14 -3.73 -4.27
N PHE A 83 -10.03 -3.76 -2.95
CA PHE A 83 -9.22 -2.78 -2.21
C PHE A 83 -7.74 -2.83 -2.63
N VAL A 84 -7.15 -4.03 -2.70
CA VAL A 84 -5.78 -4.22 -3.17
C VAL A 84 -5.61 -3.70 -4.60
N ALA A 85 -6.57 -3.93 -5.48
CA ALA A 85 -6.55 -3.44 -6.86
C ALA A 85 -6.54 -1.89 -6.92
N VAL A 86 -7.25 -1.20 -6.03
CA VAL A 86 -7.19 0.27 -5.91
C VAL A 86 -5.78 0.72 -5.51
N LEU A 87 -5.17 0.06 -4.53
CA LEU A 87 -3.81 0.40 -4.11
C LEU A 87 -2.76 0.11 -5.19
N LYS A 88 -2.91 -0.99 -5.95
CA LYS A 88 -2.02 -1.36 -7.07
C LYS A 88 -2.01 -0.34 -8.19
N LYS A 89 -3.09 0.44 -8.37
CA LYS A 89 -3.13 1.54 -9.35
C LYS A 89 -2.25 2.74 -8.96
N SER A 90 -1.80 2.83 -7.71
CA SER A 90 -0.91 3.89 -7.27
C SER A 90 0.52 3.64 -7.73
N LYS A 91 1.08 4.58 -8.51
CA LYS A 91 2.50 4.54 -8.91
C LYS A 91 3.46 4.67 -7.73
N GLN A 92 3.00 5.20 -6.60
CA GLN A 92 3.80 5.44 -5.39
C GLN A 92 3.81 4.24 -4.41
N LEU A 93 3.02 3.20 -4.67
CA LEU A 93 2.92 2.04 -3.79
C LEU A 93 3.53 0.80 -4.46
N ARG A 94 4.19 -0.03 -3.67
CA ARG A 94 4.63 -1.37 -4.04
C ARG A 94 3.92 -2.36 -3.14
N ILE A 95 3.28 -3.36 -3.74
CA ILE A 95 2.60 -4.44 -3.02
C ILE A 95 3.32 -5.75 -3.33
N ALA A 96 3.80 -6.45 -2.31
CA ALA A 96 4.49 -7.73 -2.43
C ALA A 96 4.34 -8.55 -1.14
N ASN A 97 4.18 -9.87 -1.25
CA ASN A 97 4.15 -10.80 -0.12
C ASN A 97 3.16 -10.42 1.01
N GLY A 98 2.00 -9.84 0.66
CA GLY A 98 1.02 -9.39 1.66
C GLY A 98 1.41 -8.12 2.42
N GLU A 99 2.50 -7.45 2.01
CA GLU A 99 2.90 -6.13 2.49
C GLU A 99 2.69 -5.07 1.41
N VAL A 100 2.46 -3.84 1.86
CA VAL A 100 2.43 -2.64 1.04
C VAL A 100 3.48 -1.67 1.57
N ALA A 101 4.29 -1.14 0.68
CA ALA A 101 5.36 -0.20 0.99
C ALA A 101 5.29 0.99 0.04
N LEU A 102 5.80 2.14 0.49
CA LEU A 102 6.08 3.22 -0.45
C LEU A 102 7.12 2.74 -1.44
N ARG A 103 6.89 2.97 -2.73
CA ARG A 103 7.97 2.92 -3.72
C ARG A 103 8.97 3.97 -3.30
N THR A 104 10.10 3.52 -2.79
CA THR A 104 11.30 4.34 -2.78
C THR A 104 11.57 4.66 -4.24
N ASN A 105 11.37 5.91 -4.66
CA ASN A 105 11.97 6.36 -5.90
C ASN A 105 13.47 6.25 -5.62
N SER A 106 14.09 5.19 -6.12
CA SER A 106 15.52 4.97 -5.98
C SER A 106 16.23 6.00 -6.86
N ASN A 107 16.16 7.28 -6.46
CA ASN A 107 17.19 8.26 -6.75
C ASN A 107 18.13 8.44 -5.54
N SER A 108 17.89 7.71 -4.45
CA SER A 108 18.88 7.53 -3.41
C SER A 108 19.84 6.43 -3.86
N GLY A 109 20.87 6.84 -4.61
CA GLY A 109 22.08 6.08 -4.88
C GLY A 109 22.80 5.74 -3.58
N ALA A 110 22.23 4.81 -2.80
CA ALA A 110 22.95 4.12 -1.76
C ALA A 110 23.88 3.11 -2.45
N GLY A 111 25.14 3.51 -2.63
CA GLY A 111 26.26 2.58 -2.64
C GLY A 111 27.14 2.60 -3.88
N LYS A 112 28.10 3.54 -3.94
CA LYS A 112 29.55 3.21 -3.95
C LYS A 112 30.41 4.47 -3.77
N ARG A 113 30.38 5.11 -2.60
CA ARG A 113 31.59 5.76 -2.09
C ARG A 113 32.37 4.72 -1.28
N GLY A 114 32.76 3.66 -1.97
CA GLY A 114 33.87 2.82 -1.53
C GLY A 114 35.10 3.70 -1.55
N GLY A 115 35.86 3.66 -0.46
CA GLY A 115 37.00 4.52 -0.20
C GLY A 115 37.93 4.63 -1.40
N LYS A 116 38.17 5.87 -1.81
CA LYS A 116 39.50 6.31 -2.17
C LYS A 116 39.76 7.51 -1.27
N HIS A 117 40.25 7.23 -0.07
CA HIS A 117 41.25 8.13 0.47
C HIS A 117 42.35 8.13 -0.59
N SER A 118 42.39 9.17 -1.42
CA SER A 118 43.56 9.36 -2.25
C SER A 118 44.73 9.44 -1.28
N ALA A 119 45.70 8.54 -1.43
CA ALA A 119 46.98 8.55 -0.73
C ALA A 119 47.83 9.81 -1.03
N ALA A 120 47.19 10.88 -1.52
CA ALA A 120 47.74 12.19 -1.76
C ALA A 120 47.49 13.17 -0.60
N GLU A 121 46.58 12.86 0.35
CA GLU A 121 46.30 13.73 1.52
C GLU A 121 47.07 13.36 2.80
N LEU A 122 48.04 12.43 2.74
CA LEU A 122 48.88 12.04 3.89
C LEU A 122 50.34 12.51 3.77
N ARG A 123 50.62 13.55 3.00
CA ARG A 123 52.01 13.98 2.73
C ARG A 123 52.24 15.48 2.87
N GLU A 124 51.81 16.05 4.00
CA GLU A 124 52.12 17.44 4.43
C GLU A 124 52.09 17.52 5.96
N ALA A 125 52.79 16.59 6.64
CA ALA A 125 53.05 16.66 8.07
C ALA A 125 54.39 16.00 8.45
N ALA A 126 55.36 16.02 7.52
CA ALA A 126 56.68 15.44 7.71
C ALA A 126 57.75 16.28 7.03
N LYS A 127 57.84 17.56 7.41
CA LYS A 127 59.06 18.38 7.27
C LYS A 127 58.96 19.65 8.13
N GLU A 128 58.98 19.45 9.43
CA GLU A 128 59.51 20.47 10.34
C GLU A 128 60.34 19.75 11.41
N GLN A 129 61.51 19.28 10.98
CA GLN A 129 62.66 19.11 11.86
C GLN A 129 63.67 20.19 11.47
N VAL A 130 64.34 20.74 12.49
CA VAL A 130 65.52 21.63 12.53
C VAL A 130 65.21 23.01 13.09
#